data_AF-A0A1W9UND8-F1
#
_entry.id   AF-A0A1W9UND8-F1
#
_cell.length_a   1.000
_cell.length_b   1.000
_cell.length_c   1.000
_cell.angle_alpha   90.00
_cell.angle_beta   90.00
_cell.angle_gamma   90.00
#
_symmetry.space_group_name_H-M   'P 1'
#
loop_
_entity.id
_entity.type
_entity.pdbx_description
1 polymer ?
#
loop_
_entity_poly.entity_id
_entity_poly.type
_entity_poly.pdbx_seq_one_letter_code
_entity_poly.pdbx_strand_id
1 'polypeptide(L)'
;MKANKETVGELFKLAIAAERAAEELYHRLAEKFDHRQKVADFWNKYAAEEAGHAKWLGQLRDRLSAEELSAPADPIKMQEARTALEFSVEQRLRGVQDLEEAYQLVNELENSETNAVFEFLIDNFSADERTQMFLRSQLKEHLARLAVEFPMKLGGRAWRQKIKAL
;
A
#
# COMPACT_ATOMS: atom_id res chain seq x y z
N MET A 1 -16.71 -30.07 0.96
CA MET A 1 -16.00 -28.79 1.12
C MET A 1 -15.46 -28.40 -0.26
N LYS A 2 -15.92 -27.29 -0.85
CA LYS A 2 -15.28 -26.78 -2.07
C LYS A 2 -13.95 -26.16 -1.62
N ALA A 3 -12.83 -26.69 -2.08
CA ALA A 3 -11.56 -25.99 -1.97
C ALA A 3 -11.77 -24.61 -2.60
N ASN A 4 -11.69 -23.53 -1.84
CA ASN A 4 -11.48 -22.20 -2.41
C ASN A 4 -10.13 -22.30 -3.09
N LYS A 5 -10.11 -22.60 -4.39
CA LYS A 5 -8.89 -22.53 -5.17
C LYS A 5 -8.45 -21.08 -5.11
N GLU A 6 -7.25 -20.86 -4.62
CA GLU A 6 -6.63 -19.55 -4.64
C GLU A 6 -6.38 -19.19 -6.11
N THR A 7 -7.12 -18.20 -6.61
CA THR A 7 -7.07 -17.81 -8.02
C THR A 7 -6.50 -16.41 -8.19
N VAL A 8 -6.10 -16.10 -9.41
CA VAL A 8 -5.70 -14.74 -9.81
C VAL A 8 -6.76 -13.71 -9.40
N GLY A 9 -8.04 -14.03 -9.57
CA GLY A 9 -9.14 -13.17 -9.14
C GLY A 9 -9.19 -12.93 -7.62
N GLU A 10 -8.86 -13.91 -6.79
CA GLU A 10 -8.72 -13.74 -5.34
C GLU A 10 -7.50 -12.89 -4.99
N LEU A 11 -6.38 -13.09 -5.70
CA LEU A 11 -5.17 -12.29 -5.50
C LEU A 11 -5.39 -10.80 -5.80
N PHE A 12 -6.13 -10.48 -6.87
CA PHE A 12 -6.57 -9.10 -7.13
C PHE A 12 -7.44 -8.53 -6.01
N LYS A 13 -8.35 -9.32 -5.43
CA LYS A 13 -9.18 -8.85 -4.31
C LYS A 13 -8.30 -8.52 -3.10
N LEU A 14 -7.32 -9.36 -2.80
CA LEU A 14 -6.39 -9.12 -1.70
C LEU A 14 -5.52 -7.88 -1.96
N ALA A 15 -4.96 -7.75 -3.16
CA ALA A 15 -4.16 -6.57 -3.53
C ALA A 15 -4.98 -5.27 -3.44
N ILE A 16 -6.19 -5.23 -4.01
CA ILE A 16 -7.08 -4.06 -3.90
C ILE A 16 -7.41 -3.76 -2.44
N ALA A 17 -7.65 -4.78 -1.62
CA ALA A 17 -7.93 -4.57 -0.20
C ALA A 17 -6.73 -4.01 0.56
N ALA A 18 -5.49 -4.39 0.18
CA ALA A 18 -4.27 -3.85 0.79
C ALA A 18 -4.13 -2.36 0.51
N GLU A 19 -4.24 -1.95 -0.77
CA GLU A 19 -4.22 -0.54 -1.18
C GLU A 19 -5.28 0.30 -0.45
N ARG A 20 -6.48 -0.27 -0.24
CA ARG A 20 -7.55 0.41 0.52
C ARG A 20 -7.24 0.51 2.01
N ALA A 21 -6.58 -0.48 2.59
CA ALA A 21 -6.14 -0.43 3.98
C ALA A 21 -5.02 0.62 4.16
N ALA A 22 -4.10 0.76 3.20
CA ALA A 22 -3.10 1.81 3.19
C ALA A 22 -3.73 3.20 3.03
N GLU A 23 -4.67 3.37 2.10
CA GLU A 23 -5.47 4.60 1.96
C GLU A 23 -6.11 5.00 3.29
N GLU A 24 -6.78 4.06 3.95
CA GLU A 24 -7.40 4.28 5.26
C GLU A 24 -6.34 4.69 6.29
N LEU A 25 -5.22 3.96 6.39
CA LEU A 25 -4.13 4.30 7.31
C LEU A 25 -3.67 5.75 7.12
N TYR A 26 -3.42 6.16 5.87
CA TYR A 26 -2.97 7.50 5.56
C TYR A 26 -3.99 8.57 5.93
N HIS A 27 -5.28 8.35 5.65
CA HIS A 27 -6.32 9.27 6.11
C HIS A 27 -6.36 9.41 7.63
N ARG A 28 -6.25 8.30 8.35
CA ARG A 28 -6.26 8.30 9.83
C ARG A 28 -5.02 8.95 10.43
N LEU A 29 -3.87 8.82 9.77
CA LEU A 29 -2.67 9.59 10.11
C LEU A 29 -2.87 11.07 9.84
N ALA A 30 -3.51 11.45 8.73
CA ALA A 30 -3.84 12.84 8.45
C ALA A 30 -4.73 13.45 9.55
N GLU A 31 -5.76 12.72 9.99
CA GLU A 31 -6.63 13.10 11.11
C GLU A 31 -5.83 13.29 12.42
N LYS A 32 -4.95 12.34 12.76
CA LYS A 32 -4.13 12.40 13.99
C LYS A 32 -3.18 13.60 14.05
N PHE A 33 -2.80 14.13 12.90
CA PHE A 33 -1.85 15.25 12.79
C PHE A 33 -2.50 16.50 12.16
N ASP A 34 -3.82 16.64 12.19
CA ASP A 34 -4.56 17.75 11.56
C ASP A 34 -4.13 19.14 12.07
N HIS A 35 -3.73 19.24 13.34
CA HIS A 35 -3.18 20.42 13.98
C HIS A 35 -1.84 20.89 13.36
N ARG A 36 -1.24 20.05 12.50
CA ARG A 36 -0.08 20.37 11.65
C ARG A 36 -0.47 20.18 10.18
N GLN A 37 -1.09 21.19 9.58
CA GLN A 37 -1.57 21.15 8.19
C GLN A 37 -0.58 20.52 7.19
N LYS A 38 0.71 20.89 7.24
CA LYS A 38 1.73 20.30 6.34
C LYS A 38 1.89 18.78 6.47
N VAL A 39 1.73 18.25 7.68
CA VAL A 39 1.79 16.80 7.96
C VAL A 39 0.51 16.14 7.46
N ALA A 40 -0.65 16.72 7.75
CA ALA A 40 -1.93 16.21 7.27
C ALA A 40 -2.03 16.21 5.73
N ASP A 41 -1.59 17.29 5.07
CA ASP A 41 -1.54 17.39 3.60
C ASP A 41 -0.62 16.34 2.98
N PHE A 42 0.51 16.07 3.64
CA PHE A 42 1.44 15.03 3.22
C PHE A 42 0.75 13.66 3.21
N TRP A 43 0.09 13.29 4.30
CA TRP A 43 -0.63 12.03 4.40
C TRP A 43 -1.82 11.93 3.45
N ASN A 44 -2.61 13.01 3.30
CA ASN A 44 -3.73 13.05 2.36
C ASN A 44 -3.30 12.86 0.90
N LYS A 45 -2.13 13.39 0.51
CA LYS A 45 -1.57 13.15 -0.83
C LYS A 45 -1.35 11.65 -1.06
N TYR A 46 -0.88 10.95 -0.03
CA TYR A 46 -0.49 9.54 -0.14
C TYR A 46 -1.73 8.64 -0.14
N ALA A 47 -2.72 8.95 0.70
CA ALA A 47 -4.03 8.31 0.62
C ALA A 47 -4.64 8.40 -0.79
N ALA A 48 -4.53 9.55 -1.45
CA ALA A 48 -5.02 9.73 -2.82
C ALA A 48 -4.24 8.89 -3.85
N GLU A 49 -2.95 8.64 -3.63
CA GLU A 49 -2.13 7.76 -4.47
C GLU A 49 -2.59 6.29 -4.31
N GLU A 50 -2.76 5.78 -3.09
CA GLU A 50 -3.24 4.41 -2.85
C GLU A 50 -4.67 4.18 -3.38
N ALA A 51 -5.53 5.20 -3.27
CA ALA A 51 -6.86 5.18 -3.88
C ALA A 51 -6.78 5.02 -5.42
N GLY A 52 -5.75 5.64 -6.03
CA GLY A 52 -5.41 5.52 -7.44
C GLY A 52 -4.98 4.10 -7.82
N HIS A 53 -4.11 3.48 -7.02
CA HIS A 53 -3.68 2.09 -7.21
C HIS A 53 -4.84 1.11 -7.13
N ALA A 54 -5.66 1.20 -6.07
CA ALA A 54 -6.84 0.34 -5.89
C ALA A 54 -7.79 0.44 -7.09
N LYS A 55 -7.99 1.66 -7.63
CA LYS A 55 -8.81 1.88 -8.82
C LYS A 55 -8.17 1.26 -10.07
N TRP A 56 -6.88 1.45 -10.27
CA TRP A 56 -6.14 0.90 -11.41
C TRP A 56 -6.16 -0.64 -11.40
N LEU A 57 -5.94 -1.26 -10.24
CA LEU A 57 -6.07 -2.71 -10.05
C LEU A 57 -7.46 -3.23 -10.37
N GLY A 58 -8.51 -2.52 -9.95
CA GLY A 58 -9.89 -2.83 -10.31
C GLY A 58 -10.09 -2.81 -11.83
N GLN A 59 -9.60 -1.77 -12.50
CA GLN A 59 -9.68 -1.65 -13.96
C GLN A 59 -8.89 -2.75 -14.69
N LEU A 60 -7.74 -3.18 -14.15
CA LEU A 60 -6.96 -4.26 -14.71
C LEU A 60 -7.71 -5.58 -14.58
N ARG A 61 -8.23 -5.88 -13.39
CA ARG A 61 -9.07 -7.06 -13.12
C ARG A 61 -10.28 -7.12 -14.05
N ASP A 62 -10.97 -6.01 -14.26
CA ASP A 62 -12.18 -5.94 -15.11
C ASP A 62 -11.92 -6.21 -16.60
N ARG A 63 -10.66 -6.14 -17.04
CA ARG A 63 -10.25 -6.47 -18.42
C ARG A 63 -9.94 -7.94 -18.63
N LEU A 64 -9.76 -8.71 -17.55
CA LEU A 64 -9.43 -10.12 -17.64
C LEU A 64 -10.67 -10.96 -17.91
N SER A 65 -10.48 -12.02 -18.68
CA SER A 65 -11.49 -13.05 -18.93
C SER A 65 -11.80 -13.86 -17.66
N ALA A 66 -12.94 -14.57 -17.67
CA ALA A 66 -13.31 -15.45 -16.57
C ALA A 66 -12.30 -16.60 -16.40
N GLU A 67 -11.72 -17.07 -17.50
CA GLU A 67 -10.67 -18.09 -17.53
C GLU A 67 -9.40 -17.58 -16.84
N GLU A 68 -8.93 -16.38 -17.16
CA GLU A 68 -7.76 -15.76 -16.53
C GLU A 68 -7.97 -15.53 -15.03
N LEU A 69 -9.14 -15.01 -14.63
CA LEU A 69 -9.46 -14.79 -13.21
C LEU A 69 -9.59 -16.09 -12.40
N SER A 70 -9.92 -17.20 -13.07
CA SER A 70 -10.05 -18.53 -12.46
C SER A 70 -8.74 -19.33 -12.48
N ALA A 71 -7.69 -18.82 -13.14
CA ALA A 71 -6.38 -19.45 -13.15
C ALA A 71 -5.81 -19.51 -11.71
N PRO A 72 -5.02 -20.55 -11.39
CA PRO A 72 -4.39 -20.67 -10.08
C PRO A 72 -3.45 -19.49 -9.84
N ALA A 73 -3.56 -18.87 -8.65
CA ALA A 73 -2.60 -17.86 -8.23
C ALA A 73 -1.29 -18.50 -7.73
N ASP A 74 -0.22 -17.71 -7.75
CA ASP A 74 1.03 -18.08 -7.08
C ASP A 74 0.80 -18.17 -5.55
N PRO A 75 1.04 -19.33 -4.91
CA PRO A 75 0.84 -19.50 -3.48
C PRO A 75 1.69 -18.59 -2.59
N ILE A 76 2.91 -18.25 -3.03
CA ILE A 76 3.80 -17.34 -2.29
C ILE A 76 3.18 -15.95 -2.28
N LYS A 77 2.72 -15.47 -3.44
CA LYS A 77 2.07 -14.17 -3.59
C LYS A 77 0.74 -14.09 -2.83
N MET A 78 -0.02 -15.17 -2.82
CA MET A 78 -1.21 -15.27 -1.97
C MET A 78 -0.88 -15.10 -0.50
N GLN A 79 0.18 -15.75 0.00
CA GLN A 79 0.59 -15.62 1.39
C GLN A 79 1.11 -14.21 1.71
N GLU A 80 1.89 -13.61 0.82
CA GLU A 80 2.39 -12.23 0.98
C GLU A 80 1.23 -11.22 1.03
N ALA A 81 0.26 -11.32 0.10
CA ALA A 81 -0.92 -10.46 0.08
C ALA A 81 -1.81 -10.65 1.33
N ARG A 82 -1.94 -11.88 1.84
CA ARG A 82 -2.60 -12.15 3.12
C ARG A 82 -1.86 -11.51 4.28
N THR A 83 -0.54 -11.64 4.32
CA THR A 83 0.30 -11.09 5.39
C THR A 83 0.20 -9.57 5.42
N ALA A 84 0.17 -8.90 4.26
CA ALA A 84 -0.07 -7.46 4.17
C ALA A 84 -1.43 -7.05 4.76
N LEU A 85 -2.45 -7.91 4.65
CA LEU A 85 -3.81 -7.68 5.17
C LEU A 85 -4.04 -8.14 6.61
N GLU A 86 -3.20 -9.02 7.16
CA GLU A 86 -3.29 -9.47 8.56
C GLU A 86 -3.05 -8.31 9.55
N PHE A 87 -2.51 -7.19 9.07
CA PHE A 87 -2.32 -5.98 9.85
C PHE A 87 -3.59 -5.14 9.96
N SER A 88 -4.21 -5.11 11.15
CA SER A 88 -5.29 -4.15 11.37
C SER A 88 -4.72 -2.73 11.54
N VAL A 89 -5.15 -1.84 10.64
CA VAL A 89 -4.84 -0.40 10.65
C VAL A 89 -5.13 0.20 12.04
N GLU A 90 -6.25 -0.18 12.64
CA GLU A 90 -6.67 0.32 13.95
C GLU A 90 -5.75 -0.08 15.11
N GLN A 91 -5.22 -1.32 15.14
CA GLN A 91 -4.28 -1.73 16.20
C GLN A 91 -2.95 -0.99 16.07
N ARG A 92 -2.44 -0.83 14.84
CA ARG A 92 -1.16 -0.13 14.59
C ARG A 92 -1.26 1.37 14.89
N LEU A 93 -2.36 2.02 14.52
CA LEU A 93 -2.60 3.43 14.82
C LEU A 93 -2.70 3.76 16.30
N ARG A 94 -3.19 2.83 17.14
CA ARG A 94 -3.23 3.01 18.60
C ARG A 94 -1.85 3.18 19.21
N GLY A 95 -0.82 2.61 18.60
CA GLY A 95 0.56 2.72 19.04
C GLY A 95 1.24 4.03 18.64
N VAL A 96 0.65 4.83 17.73
CA VAL A 96 1.28 6.04 17.19
C VAL A 96 1.04 7.23 18.10
N GLN A 97 2.08 7.64 18.82
CA GLN A 97 2.09 8.77 19.75
C GLN A 97 2.76 10.00 19.16
N ASP A 98 3.63 9.83 18.17
CA ASP A 98 4.29 10.94 17.48
C ASP A 98 4.60 10.64 16.01
N LEU A 99 5.07 11.67 15.30
CA LEU A 99 5.32 11.60 13.87
C LEU A 99 6.49 10.65 13.51
N GLU A 100 7.40 10.36 14.45
CA GLU A 100 8.46 9.38 14.20
C GLU A 100 7.89 7.95 14.24
N GLU A 101 6.99 7.66 15.16
CA GLU A 101 6.31 6.36 15.20
C GLU A 101 5.39 6.18 13.99
N ALA A 102 4.71 7.24 13.54
CA ALA A 102 3.96 7.24 12.29
C ALA A 102 4.86 6.95 11.08
N TYR A 103 6.04 7.57 11.03
CA TYR A 103 7.04 7.34 10.00
C TYR A 103 7.50 5.88 9.99
N GLN A 104 7.82 5.30 11.15
CA GLN A 104 8.27 3.91 11.25
C GLN A 104 7.17 2.93 10.82
N LEU A 105 5.94 3.17 11.27
CA LEU A 105 4.77 2.39 10.87
C LEU A 105 4.59 2.37 9.34
N VAL A 106 4.66 3.54 8.71
CA VAL A 106 4.51 3.65 7.25
C VAL A 106 5.67 2.98 6.53
N ASN A 107 6.91 3.09 7.02
CA ASN A 107 8.04 2.35 6.44
C ASN A 107 7.83 0.83 6.48
N GLU A 108 7.28 0.29 7.57
CA GLU A 108 6.99 -1.14 7.66
C GLU A 108 5.91 -1.56 6.66
N LEU A 109 4.83 -0.77 6.55
CA LEU A 109 3.73 -1.04 5.63
C LEU A 109 4.22 -1.01 4.18
N GLU A 110 4.89 0.06 3.80
CA GLU A 110 5.37 0.29 2.43
C GLU A 110 6.34 -0.81 1.98
N ASN A 111 7.21 -1.31 2.86
CA ASN A 111 8.06 -2.47 2.55
C ASN A 111 7.25 -3.77 2.35
N SER A 112 6.16 -3.95 3.10
CA SER A 112 5.27 -5.10 2.98
C SER A 112 4.44 -5.06 1.70
N GLU A 113 3.86 -3.90 1.36
CA GLU A 113 3.04 -3.72 0.15
C GLU A 113 3.89 -3.77 -1.11
N THR A 114 5.05 -3.12 -1.09
CA THR A 114 6.02 -3.13 -2.19
C THR A 114 6.38 -4.55 -2.61
N ASN A 115 6.61 -5.44 -1.65
CA ASN A 115 7.02 -6.82 -1.95
C ASN A 115 5.84 -7.69 -2.42
N ALA A 116 4.64 -7.51 -1.86
CA ALA A 116 3.52 -8.40 -2.13
C ALA A 116 2.77 -8.06 -3.43
N VAL A 117 2.37 -6.79 -3.60
CA VAL A 117 1.46 -6.37 -4.67
C VAL A 117 2.21 -6.16 -5.98
N PHE A 118 3.38 -5.51 -5.94
CA PHE A 118 4.13 -5.20 -7.15
C PHE A 118 4.82 -6.41 -7.77
N GLU A 119 5.42 -7.29 -6.96
CA GLU A 119 6.02 -8.52 -7.50
C GLU A 119 4.94 -9.41 -8.13
N PHE A 120 3.75 -9.52 -7.52
CA PHE A 120 2.61 -10.20 -8.13
C PHE A 120 2.28 -9.64 -9.53
N LEU A 121 2.18 -8.31 -9.65
CA LEU A 121 1.79 -7.66 -10.90
C LEU A 121 2.87 -7.78 -11.98
N ILE A 122 4.14 -7.70 -11.59
CA ILE A 122 5.27 -7.86 -12.50
C ILE A 122 5.30 -9.30 -13.05
N ASP A 123 5.12 -10.30 -12.20
CA ASP A 123 5.20 -11.71 -12.59
C ASP A 123 4.02 -12.14 -13.47
N ASN A 124 2.81 -11.61 -13.20
CA ASN A 124 1.59 -12.03 -13.90
C ASN A 124 1.25 -11.18 -15.13
N PHE A 125 1.74 -9.94 -15.22
CA PHE A 125 1.40 -9.01 -16.31
C PHE A 125 2.63 -8.49 -17.08
N SER A 126 3.74 -9.25 -17.04
CA SER A 126 5.00 -8.93 -17.72
C SER A 126 4.91 -8.76 -19.25
N ALA A 127 3.82 -9.18 -19.88
CA ALA A 127 3.66 -9.18 -21.34
C ALA A 127 3.24 -7.82 -21.94
N ASP A 128 2.69 -6.89 -21.15
CA ASP A 128 2.35 -5.53 -21.61
C ASP A 128 3.38 -4.51 -21.13
N GLU A 129 4.19 -3.98 -22.06
CA GLU A 129 5.25 -3.00 -21.77
C GLU A 129 4.73 -1.77 -21.02
N ARG A 130 3.51 -1.32 -21.33
CA ARG A 130 2.92 -0.14 -20.69
C ARG A 130 2.58 -0.41 -19.22
N THR A 131 2.01 -1.57 -18.94
CA THR A 131 1.75 -2.05 -17.58
C THR A 131 3.06 -2.25 -16.82
N GLN A 132 4.09 -2.86 -17.43
CA GLN A 132 5.41 -2.99 -16.81
C GLN A 132 6.06 -1.64 -16.46
N MET A 133 6.04 -0.67 -17.38
CA MET A 133 6.61 0.65 -17.13
C MET A 133 5.89 1.37 -15.97
N PHE A 134 4.56 1.29 -15.94
CA PHE A 134 3.77 1.84 -14.86
C PHE A 134 4.14 1.19 -13.52
N LEU A 135 4.13 -0.14 -13.43
CA LEU A 135 4.48 -0.89 -12.23
C LEU A 135 5.90 -0.56 -11.71
N ARG A 136 6.88 -0.46 -12.62
CA ARG A 136 8.25 -0.06 -12.25
C ARG A 136 8.34 1.39 -11.77
N SER A 137 7.56 2.31 -12.33
CA SER A 137 7.51 3.70 -11.87
C SER A 137 6.93 3.77 -10.46
N GLN A 138 5.81 3.10 -10.21
CA GLN A 138 5.17 3.07 -8.89
C GLN A 138 6.11 2.45 -7.84
N LEU A 139 6.75 1.30 -8.13
CA LEU A 139 7.75 0.70 -7.26
C LEU A 139 8.87 1.69 -6.87
N LYS A 140 9.37 2.45 -7.85
CA LYS A 140 10.41 3.46 -7.61
C LYS A 140 9.88 4.63 -6.77
N GLU A 141 8.64 5.04 -6.99
CA GLU A 141 7.97 6.12 -6.25
C GLU A 141 7.75 5.74 -4.78
N HIS A 142 7.25 4.54 -4.47
CA HIS A 142 7.13 4.04 -3.08
C HIS A 142 8.48 4.02 -2.34
N LEU A 143 9.55 3.54 -3.00
CA LEU A 143 10.89 3.53 -2.42
C LEU A 143 11.45 4.96 -2.21
N ALA A 144 11.26 5.85 -3.18
CA ALA A 144 11.76 7.23 -3.12
C ALA A 144 11.01 8.06 -2.06
N ARG A 145 9.71 7.81 -1.92
CA ARG A 145 8.83 8.39 -0.92
C ARG A 145 9.39 8.22 0.50
N LEU A 146 9.81 7.00 0.84
CA LEU A 146 10.37 6.69 2.16
C LEU A 146 11.78 7.27 2.37
N ALA A 147 12.67 7.05 1.39
CA ALA A 147 14.09 7.38 1.54
C ALA A 147 14.39 8.87 1.39
N VAL A 148 13.56 9.60 0.64
CA VAL A 148 13.85 10.97 0.19
C VAL A 148 12.77 11.96 0.57
N GLU A 149 11.50 11.72 0.20
CA GLU A 149 10.46 12.73 0.40
C GLU A 149 10.13 12.98 1.88
N PHE A 150 10.05 11.92 2.68
CA PHE A 150 9.70 12.04 4.09
C PHE A 150 10.73 12.84 4.89
N PRO A 151 12.04 12.51 4.87
CA PRO A 151 13.03 13.28 5.62
C PRO A 151 13.19 14.72 5.11
N MET A 152 12.96 14.94 3.80
CA MET A 152 13.03 16.29 3.22
C MET A 152 11.86 17.17 3.62
N LYS A 153 10.62 16.65 3.62
CA LYS A 153 9.41 17.45 3.87
C LYS A 153 9.07 17.56 5.36
N LEU A 154 9.33 16.50 6.12
CA LEU A 154 8.92 16.36 7.52
C LEU A 154 10.11 16.26 8.47
N GLY A 155 11.26 16.81 8.08
CA GLY A 155 12.44 16.98 8.94
C GLY A 155 13.07 15.67 9.43
N GLY A 156 14.14 15.81 10.22
CA GLY A 156 14.84 14.67 10.83
C GLY A 156 14.11 14.10 12.06
N ARG A 157 14.52 12.90 12.49
CA ARG A 157 13.95 12.16 13.64
C ARG A 157 13.68 13.02 14.88
N ALA A 158 14.65 13.84 15.29
CA ALA A 158 14.53 14.68 16.49
C ALA A 158 13.42 15.75 16.40
N TRP A 159 13.06 16.19 15.18
CA TRP A 159 11.92 17.08 14.97
C TRP A 159 10.60 16.30 15.00
N ARG A 160 10.56 15.12 14.35
CA ARG A 160 9.35 14.27 14.30
C ARG A 160 8.89 13.80 15.67
N GLN A 161 9.81 13.43 16.56
CA GLN A 161 9.49 13.04 17.94
C GLN A 161 8.82 14.15 18.77
N LYS A 162 8.95 15.42 18.35
CA LYS A 162 8.32 16.58 19.01
C LYS A 162 6.90 16.84 18.55
N ILE A 163 6.47 16.22 17.45
CA ILE A 163 5.12 16.38 16.91
C ILE A 163 4.29 15.21 17.40
N LYS A 164 3.45 15.48 18.41
CA LYS A 164 2.59 14.47 19.02
C LYS A 164 1.32 14.27 18.20
N ALA A 165 0.86 13.03 18.15
CA ALA A 165 -0.46 12.70 17.63
C ALA A 165 -1.52 13.23 18.59
N LEU A 166 -2.70 13.58 18.05
CA LEU A 166 -3.91 13.79 18.85
C LEU A 166 -4.50 12.47 19.37
#